data_AF-A0A845UBF1-F1
#
_entry.id   AF-A0A845UBF1-F1
#
_cell.length_a   1.000
_cell.length_b   1.000
_cell.length_c   1.000
_cell.angle_alpha   90.00
_cell.angle_beta   90.00
_cell.angle_gamma   90.00
#
_symmetry.space_group_name_H-M   'P 1'
#
loop_
_entity.id
_entity.type
_entity.pdbx_description
1 polymer ?
#
loop_
_entity_poly.entity_id
_entity_poly.type
_entity_poly.pdbx_seq_one_letter_code
_entity_poly.pdbx_strand_id
1 'polypeptide(L)'
;MDLDVNQRIQSCAFVEIDFDLDGLFAVQSKRHEPVYRAQNHSLPQLQSALTAAKEHPVLVDFWARWCMECQRMDVETYDNPRVEKALQPLTLIRVNVTASDAASRNMWQCWIDAWYGVSRGTADDAP
;
A
#
# COMPACT_ATOMS: atom_id res chain seq x y z
N MET A 1 18.17 32.55 -11.11
CA MET A 1 19.39 32.38 -10.28
C MET A 1 18.94 32.06 -8.87
N ASP A 2 18.07 31.07 -8.67
CA ASP A 2 18.26 29.61 -8.77
C ASP A 2 19.02 28.99 -7.60
N LEU A 3 18.50 27.81 -7.24
CA LEU A 3 18.92 26.78 -6.28
C LEU A 3 18.20 26.85 -4.92
N ASP A 4 17.60 25.79 -4.35
CA ASP A 4 17.13 24.47 -4.83
C ASP A 4 16.26 23.89 -3.67
N VAL A 5 15.20 23.15 -3.99
CA VAL A 5 14.20 22.58 -3.06
C VAL A 5 14.73 21.37 -2.24
N ASN A 6 15.99 20.97 -2.36
CA ASN A 6 16.46 19.63 -1.95
C ASN A 6 17.61 19.56 -0.91
N GLN A 7 17.80 20.53 0.02
CA GLN A 7 19.01 20.52 0.86
C GLN A 7 18.90 20.77 2.37
N ARG A 8 17.85 20.27 3.04
CA ARG A 8 17.91 20.05 4.51
C ARG A 8 17.35 18.70 5.00
N ILE A 9 17.26 17.72 4.10
CA ILE A 9 17.30 16.29 4.48
C ILE A 9 18.78 15.95 4.75
N GLN A 10 19.32 16.31 5.92
CA GLN A 10 20.67 15.87 6.30
C GLN A 10 20.96 15.94 7.81
N SER A 11 20.10 15.35 8.62
CA SER A 11 20.52 14.74 9.90
C SER A 11 19.41 13.84 10.45
N CYS A 12 19.21 12.71 9.78
CA CYS A 12 18.81 11.49 10.46
C CYS A 12 20.00 11.02 11.31
N ALA A 13 19.71 10.54 12.52
CA ALA A 13 20.63 9.97 13.50
C ALA A 13 21.48 10.97 14.30
N PHE A 14 20.87 11.57 15.32
CA PHE A 14 21.57 11.76 16.59
C PHE A 14 20.73 11.11 17.68
N VAL A 15 21.23 9.98 18.17
CA VAL A 15 20.76 9.28 19.36
C VAL A 15 21.36 10.04 20.55
N GLU A 16 20.55 10.77 21.30
CA GLU A 16 20.90 11.08 22.69
C GLU A 16 20.31 9.96 23.56
N ILE A 17 21.22 9.17 24.15
CA ILE A 17 20.89 8.33 25.30
C ILE A 17 20.91 9.28 26.49
N ASP A 18 19.74 9.81 26.87
CA ASP A 18 19.55 10.31 28.22
C ASP A 18 18.84 9.23 29.04
N PHE A 19 19.61 8.63 29.94
CA PHE A 19 19.13 7.82 31.05
C PHE A 19 18.50 8.79 32.06
N ASP A 20 17.25 9.22 31.82
CA ASP A 20 16.49 9.89 32.86
C ASP A 20 15.61 8.87 33.60
N LEU A 21 15.88 8.77 34.90
CA LEU A 21 15.34 7.81 35.85
C LEU A 21 14.07 8.35 36.52
N ASP A 22 13.21 9.05 35.79
CA ASP A 22 11.90 9.48 36.28
C ASP A 22 10.81 8.94 35.36
N GLY A 23 10.46 7.67 35.62
CA GLY A 23 9.42 6.96 34.92
C GLY A 23 8.08 7.69 35.00
N LEU A 24 7.64 8.24 33.88
CA LEU A 24 6.24 8.50 33.53
C LEU A 24 6.12 8.51 32.00
N PHE A 25 5.80 7.33 31.44
CA PHE A 25 5.16 7.11 30.14
C PHE A 25 5.45 8.12 29.00
N ALA A 26 6.49 7.84 28.21
CA ALA A 26 6.49 8.21 26.79
C ALA A 26 6.70 6.94 25.96
N VAL A 27 5.60 6.23 25.68
CA VAL A 27 5.55 5.34 24.52
C VAL A 27 5.66 6.27 23.30
N GLN A 28 6.87 6.48 22.80
CA GLN A 28 7.04 7.01 21.46
C GLN A 28 6.54 5.93 20.49
N SER A 29 5.27 6.01 20.14
CA SER A 29 4.76 5.31 18.97
C SER A 29 5.46 5.91 17.76
N LYS A 30 6.59 5.33 17.36
CA LYS A 30 6.80 5.17 15.92
C LYS A 30 5.56 4.44 15.44
N ARG A 31 4.57 5.19 14.93
CA ARG A 31 3.59 4.58 14.04
C ARG A 31 4.44 3.99 12.94
N HIS A 32 4.43 2.68 12.79
CA HIS A 32 5.23 2.07 11.74
C HIS A 32 4.84 2.74 10.42
N GLU A 33 5.84 2.96 9.57
CA GLU A 33 5.54 3.52 8.26
C GLU A 33 4.56 2.61 7.55
N PRO A 34 3.52 3.15 6.88
CA PRO A 34 2.53 2.30 6.26
C PRO A 34 3.23 1.36 5.27
N VAL A 35 2.98 0.06 5.46
CA VAL A 35 3.42 -1.04 4.58
C VAL A 35 3.20 -0.67 3.10
N TYR A 36 2.15 0.11 2.81
CA TYR A 36 1.83 0.62 1.49
C TYR A 36 2.14 2.12 1.35
N ARG A 37 3.13 2.45 0.52
CA ARG A 37 3.55 3.83 0.24
C ARG A 37 2.85 4.48 -0.96
N ALA A 38 2.30 3.69 -1.89
CA ALA A 38 1.61 4.17 -3.09
C ALA A 38 0.28 3.43 -3.30
N GLN A 39 -0.76 4.17 -3.70
CA GLN A 39 -2.09 3.63 -3.99
C GLN A 39 -2.40 3.76 -5.48
N ASN A 40 -2.95 2.71 -6.07
CA ASN A 40 -3.48 2.71 -7.43
C ASN A 40 -4.99 2.93 -7.41
N HIS A 41 -5.51 3.66 -8.39
CA HIS A 41 -6.93 3.98 -8.48
C HIS A 41 -7.58 3.51 -9.79
N SER A 42 -6.81 2.93 -10.71
CA SER A 42 -7.29 2.53 -12.03
C SER A 42 -6.61 1.26 -12.56
N LEU A 43 -7.28 0.59 -13.50
CA LEU A 43 -6.76 -0.62 -14.14
C LEU A 43 -5.42 -0.39 -14.88
N PRO A 44 -5.21 0.71 -15.65
CA PRO A 44 -3.92 0.95 -16.30
C PRO A 44 -2.77 1.16 -15.31
N GLN A 45 -3.03 1.86 -14.19
CA GLN A 45 -2.02 2.03 -13.13
C GLN A 45 -1.65 0.70 -12.48
N LEU A 46 -2.64 -0.15 -12.21
CA LEU A 46 -2.40 -1.49 -11.67
C LEU A 46 -1.61 -2.36 -12.64
N GLN A 47 -1.96 -2.36 -13.93
CA GLN A 47 -1.23 -3.10 -14.97
C GLN A 47 0.23 -2.63 -15.11
N SER A 48 0.45 -1.31 -15.06
CA SER A 48 1.79 -0.74 -15.08
C SER A 48 2.62 -1.18 -13.87
N ALA A 49 2.05 -1.10 -12.67
CA ALA A 49 2.71 -1.53 -11.44
C ALA A 49 3.03 -3.04 -11.44
N LEU A 50 2.11 -3.88 -11.93
CA LEU A 50 2.34 -5.32 -12.09
C LEU A 50 3.43 -5.63 -13.12
N THR A 51 3.47 -4.87 -14.21
CA THR A 51 4.51 -5.02 -15.25
C THR A 51 5.88 -4.63 -14.72
N ALA A 52 5.97 -3.56 -13.92
CA ALA A 52 7.20 -3.15 -13.25
C ALA A 52 7.68 -4.18 -12.21
N ALA A 53 6.74 -4.93 -11.62
CA ALA A 53 7.02 -5.89 -10.56
C ALA A 53 7.26 -7.33 -11.04
N LYS A 54 7.35 -7.59 -12.35
CA LYS A 54 7.43 -8.94 -12.95
C LYS A 54 8.47 -9.88 -12.32
N GLU A 55 9.58 -9.33 -11.85
CA GLU A 55 10.70 -10.10 -11.27
C GLU A 55 10.55 -10.41 -9.77
N HIS A 56 9.51 -9.88 -9.10
CA HIS A 56 9.31 -9.98 -7.66
C HIS A 56 7.91 -10.51 -7.33
N PRO A 57 7.75 -11.29 -6.24
CA PRO A 57 6.43 -11.68 -5.78
C PRO A 57 5.62 -10.43 -5.40
N VAL A 58 4.37 -10.36 -5.87
CA VAL A 58 3.51 -9.19 -5.66
C VAL A 58 2.36 -9.55 -4.73
N LEU A 59 2.11 -8.69 -3.74
CA LEU A 59 0.88 -8.72 -2.95
C LEU A 59 0.03 -7.51 -3.35
N VAL A 60 -1.16 -7.78 -3.89
CA VAL A 60 -2.15 -6.76 -4.21
C VAL A 60 -3.20 -6.71 -3.10
N ASP A 61 -3.32 -5.57 -2.42
CA ASP A 61 -4.29 -5.31 -1.36
C ASP A 61 -5.36 -4.35 -1.87
N PHE A 62 -6.60 -4.82 -1.96
CA PHE A 62 -7.70 -3.97 -2.33
C PHE A 62 -8.34 -3.35 -1.09
N TRP A 63 -8.23 -2.04 -1.00
CA TRP A 63 -8.54 -1.28 0.20
C TRP A 63 -9.64 -0.26 -0.04
N ALA A 64 -10.49 -0.05 0.96
CA ALA A 64 -11.49 1.00 0.96
C ALA A 64 -11.69 1.60 2.35
N ARG A 65 -11.98 2.89 2.43
CA ARG A 65 -12.31 3.55 3.71
C ARG A 65 -13.61 3.01 4.33
N TRP A 66 -14.53 2.51 3.52
CA TRP A 66 -15.80 1.94 3.98
C TRP A 66 -15.69 0.46 4.38
N CYS A 67 -14.53 -0.17 4.17
CA CYS A 67 -14.28 -1.57 4.53
C CYS A 67 -13.74 -1.63 5.96
N MET A 68 -14.53 -2.19 6.88
CA MET A 68 -14.17 -2.27 8.30
C MET A 68 -13.01 -3.24 8.52
N GLU A 69 -13.02 -4.36 7.81
CA GLU A 69 -12.00 -5.39 7.85
C GLU A 69 -10.65 -4.85 7.35
N CYS A 70 -10.68 -3.99 6.32
CA CYS A 70 -9.49 -3.34 5.78
C CYS A 70 -8.83 -2.42 6.82
N GLN A 71 -9.64 -1.63 7.54
CA GLN A 71 -9.15 -0.79 8.63
C GLN A 71 -8.64 -1.62 9.81
N ARG A 72 -9.31 -2.74 10.13
CA ARG A 72 -8.82 -3.66 11.16
C ARG A 72 -7.47 -4.26 10.77
N MET A 73 -7.31 -4.70 9.53
CA MET A 73 -6.05 -5.23 9.02
C MET A 73 -4.93 -4.21 9.08
N ASP A 74 -5.19 -2.93 8.77
CA ASP A 74 -4.19 -1.86 8.89
C ASP A 74 -3.63 -1.76 10.32
N VAL A 75 -4.50 -1.85 11.34
CA VAL A 75 -4.11 -1.65 12.74
C VAL A 75 -3.62 -2.93 13.42
N GLU A 76 -4.22 -4.08 13.13
CA GLU A 76 -3.93 -5.33 13.85
C GLU A 76 -2.88 -6.20 13.13
N THR A 77 -2.85 -6.14 11.80
CA THR A 77 -2.01 -7.02 10.98
C THR A 77 -0.82 -6.28 10.39
N TYR A 78 -1.05 -5.17 9.69
CA TYR A 78 0.02 -4.48 8.98
C TYR A 78 0.91 -3.64 9.90
N ASP A 79 0.41 -3.12 11.03
CA ASP A 79 1.23 -2.46 12.06
C ASP A 79 2.06 -3.44 12.91
N ASN A 80 1.92 -4.76 12.70
CA ASN A 80 2.70 -5.77 13.40
C ASN A 80 4.11 -5.90 12.79
N PRO A 81 5.20 -5.64 13.55
CA PRO A 81 6.56 -5.67 13.02
C PRO A 81 6.96 -7.01 12.38
N ARG A 82 6.36 -8.12 12.84
CA ARG A 82 6.62 -9.45 12.27
C ARG A 82 6.02 -9.58 10.87
N VAL A 83 4.85 -9.00 10.65
CA VAL A 83 4.19 -8.99 9.34
C VAL A 83 4.93 -8.06 8.39
N GLU A 84 5.30 -6.86 8.83
CA GLU A 84 6.10 -5.94 8.02
C GLU A 84 7.39 -6.59 7.52
N LYS A 85 8.12 -7.25 8.41
CA LYS A 85 9.36 -7.96 8.06
C LYS A 85 9.12 -9.09 7.07
N ALA A 86 8.00 -9.81 7.19
CA ALA A 86 7.63 -10.86 6.25
C ALA A 86 7.22 -10.31 4.88
N LEU A 87 6.75 -9.06 4.81
CA LEU A 87 6.31 -8.40 3.58
C LEU A 87 7.44 -7.67 2.83
N GLN A 88 8.60 -7.43 3.46
CA GLN A 88 9.78 -6.80 2.83
C GLN A 88 10.24 -7.39 1.49
N PRO A 89 10.23 -8.71 1.25
CA PRO A 89 10.66 -9.27 -0.03
C PRO A 89 9.61 -9.15 -1.15
N LEU A 90 8.39 -8.68 -0.85
CA LEU A 90 7.32 -8.55 -1.84
C LEU A 90 7.20 -7.12 -2.35
N THR A 91 6.75 -6.99 -3.60
CA THR A 91 6.23 -5.73 -4.11
C THR A 91 4.80 -5.55 -3.63
N LEU A 92 4.59 -4.55 -2.79
CA LEU A 92 3.29 -4.27 -2.17
C LEU A 92 2.53 -3.25 -2.99
N ILE A 93 1.36 -3.63 -3.49
CA ILE A 93 0.49 -2.76 -4.29
C ILE A 93 -0.85 -2.62 -3.57
N ARG A 94 -1.20 -1.40 -3.15
CA ARG A 94 -2.53 -1.11 -2.62
C ARG A 94 -3.40 -0.49 -3.70
N VAL A 95 -4.62 -0.99 -3.84
CA VAL A 95 -5.62 -0.49 -4.80
C VAL A 95 -6.75 0.13 -4.02
N ASN A 96 -6.97 1.43 -4.17
CA ASN A 96 -8.00 2.14 -3.43
C ASN A 96 -9.30 2.22 -4.24
N VAL A 97 -10.32 1.54 -3.72
CA VAL A 97 -11.65 1.41 -4.33
C VAL A 97 -12.72 2.20 -3.57
N THR A 98 -12.31 3.19 -2.78
CA THR A 98 -13.22 3.98 -1.92
C THR A 98 -14.32 4.65 -2.74
N ALA A 99 -14.02 5.09 -3.97
CA ALA A 99 -14.99 5.75 -4.85
C ALA A 99 -16.15 4.82 -5.27
N SER A 100 -15.96 3.49 -5.27
CA SER A 100 -16.99 2.51 -5.62
C SER A 100 -17.71 2.79 -6.96
N ASP A 101 -16.97 3.32 -7.92
CA ASP A 101 -17.48 3.73 -9.24
C ASP A 101 -17.40 2.60 -10.29
N ALA A 102 -17.80 2.90 -11.51
CA ALA A 102 -17.72 1.95 -12.63
C ALA A 102 -16.28 1.53 -12.93
N ALA A 103 -15.31 2.43 -12.78
CA ALA A 103 -13.90 2.12 -12.99
C ALA A 103 -13.42 1.08 -11.96
N SER A 104 -13.76 1.26 -10.68
CA SER A 104 -13.46 0.31 -9.61
C SER A 104 -14.08 -1.05 -9.91
N ARG A 105 -15.37 -1.10 -10.28
CA ARG A 105 -16.06 -2.36 -10.63
C ARG A 105 -15.44 -3.07 -11.82
N ASN A 106 -15.12 -2.35 -12.89
CA ASN A 106 -14.49 -2.93 -14.07
C ASN A 106 -13.12 -3.51 -13.74
N MET A 107 -12.34 -2.81 -12.92
CA MET A 107 -11.05 -3.29 -12.46
C MET A 107 -11.18 -4.58 -11.62
N TRP A 108 -12.08 -4.61 -10.62
CA TRP A 108 -12.39 -5.81 -9.86
C TRP A 108 -12.76 -6.97 -10.77
N GLN A 109 -13.56 -6.68 -11.77
CA GLN A 109 -14.07 -7.67 -12.68
C GLN A 109 -12.96 -8.26 -13.57
N CYS A 110 -12.12 -7.41 -14.15
CA CYS A 110 -10.93 -7.85 -14.89
C CYS A 110 -9.97 -8.65 -14.00
N TRP A 111 -9.83 -8.26 -12.73
CA TRP A 111 -8.97 -8.98 -11.79
C TRP A 111 -9.50 -10.38 -11.46
N ILE A 112 -10.80 -10.50 -11.20
CA ILE A 112 -11.48 -11.79 -11.00
C ILE A 112 -11.30 -12.67 -12.23
N ASP A 113 -11.56 -12.13 -13.42
CA ASP A 113 -11.47 -12.87 -14.67
C ASP A 113 -10.04 -13.39 -14.91
N ALA A 114 -9.03 -12.55 -14.67
CA ALA A 114 -7.63 -12.95 -14.75
C ALA A 114 -7.27 -14.04 -13.74
N TRP A 115 -7.78 -13.97 -12.50
CA TRP A 115 -7.50 -14.95 -11.45
C TRP A 115 -8.11 -16.33 -11.75
N TYR A 116 -9.36 -16.35 -12.21
CA TYR A 116 -10.06 -17.58 -12.59
C TYR A 116 -9.66 -18.11 -13.97
N GLY A 117 -8.79 -17.41 -14.71
CA GLY A 117 -8.45 -17.75 -16.09
C GLY A 117 -9.65 -17.64 -17.03
N VAL A 118 -10.65 -16.83 -16.69
CA VAL A 118 -11.83 -16.57 -17.50
C VAL A 118 -11.47 -15.50 -18.52
N SER A 119 -11.23 -15.90 -19.77
CA SER A 119 -11.08 -14.94 -20.87
C SER A 119 -12.46 -14.43 -21.29
N ARG A 120 -12.88 -13.27 -20.82
CA ARG A 120 -14.01 -12.57 -21.48
C ARG A 120 -13.52 -11.86 -22.73
N GLY A 121 -14.33 -11.93 -23.79
CA GLY A 121 -14.31 -10.94 -24.85
C GLY A 121 -14.45 -9.55 -24.26
N THR A 122 -13.91 -8.55 -24.97
CA THR A 122 -13.89 -7.16 -24.53
C THR A 122 -15.30 -6.62 -24.29
N ALA A 123 -15.40 -5.48 -23.62
CA ALA A 123 -16.65 -4.84 -23.19
C ALA A 123 -17.62 -4.41 -24.31
N ASP A 124 -17.39 -4.85 -25.56
CA ASP A 124 -18.23 -4.59 -26.74
C ASP A 124 -19.30 -5.68 -26.98
N ASP A 125 -19.31 -6.75 -26.15
CA ASP A 125 -20.21 -7.91 -26.31
C ASP A 125 -21.45 -7.90 -25.38
N ALA A 126 -21.95 -6.72 -24.99
CA ALA A 126 -23.25 -6.63 -24.30
C ALA A 126 -24.40 -6.53 -25.33
N PRO A 127 -25.50 -7.30 -25.19
CA PRO A 127 -26.66 -7.20 -26.08
C PRO A 127 -27.42 -5.87 -25.95
#